data_AF-A0A8X8BLA6-F1
#
_entry.id   AF-A0A8X8BLA6-F1
#
_cell.length_a   1.000
_cell.length_b   1.000
_cell.length_c   1.000
_cell.angle_alpha   90.00
_cell.angle_beta   90.00
_cell.angle_gamma   90.00
#
_symmetry.space_group_name_H-M   'P 1'
#
loop_
_entity.id
_entity.type
_entity.pdbx_description
1 polymer ?
#
loop_
_entity_poly.entity_id
_entity_poly.type
_entity_poly.pdbx_seq_one_letter_code
_entity_poly.pdbx_strand_id
1 'polypeptide(L)'
;MVQWYHNGNFIETKEESGVFVEENIVHDCCLITSELILSNIDVMASGDWECLVTSSRGNSSSKVEIVVLETSAPYCSAERVINNKGEFRWPKTLAGITAFLPCMQYPFGTVTSNGILKERRAFRRCDRAGHWMEDDYSECPYSNEVTRVLHAFSQVSFQSFNLIYGQ
;
A
#
# COMPACT_ATOMS: atom_id res chain seq x y z
N MET A 1 -24.58 -18.26 -14.39
CA MET A 1 -24.24 -17.16 -15.32
C MET A 1 -23.24 -16.26 -14.65
N VAL A 2 -22.31 -15.68 -15.41
CA VAL A 2 -21.34 -14.70 -14.92
C VAL A 2 -21.57 -13.39 -15.66
N GLN A 3 -21.61 -12.28 -14.94
CA GLN A 3 -21.86 -10.94 -15.45
C GLN A 3 -20.86 -9.96 -14.86
N TRP A 4 -20.47 -8.95 -15.64
CA TRP A 4 -19.56 -7.90 -15.22
C TRP A 4 -20.28 -6.58 -15.04
N TYR A 5 -19.89 -5.84 -14.00
CA TYR A 5 -20.43 -4.53 -13.67
C TYR A 5 -19.31 -3.52 -13.40
N HIS A 6 -19.52 -2.28 -13.80
CA HIS A 6 -18.67 -1.13 -13.46
C HIS A 6 -19.51 -0.05 -12.80
N ASN A 7 -19.17 0.30 -11.56
CA ASN A 7 -19.93 1.24 -10.73
C ASN A 7 -21.43 0.87 -10.63
N GLY A 8 -21.74 -0.43 -10.59
CA GLY A 8 -23.10 -0.98 -10.53
C GLY A 8 -23.84 -1.03 -11.88
N ASN A 9 -23.23 -0.56 -12.98
CA ASN A 9 -23.82 -0.66 -14.31
C ASN A 9 -23.32 -1.92 -15.02
N PHE A 10 -24.23 -2.65 -15.66
CA PHE A 10 -23.87 -3.84 -16.43
C PHE A 10 -22.97 -3.47 -17.61
N ILE A 11 -21.94 -4.30 -17.85
CA ILE A 11 -20.93 -4.08 -18.87
C ILE A 11 -21.01 -5.17 -19.95
N GLU A 12 -20.91 -4.72 -21.19
CA GLU A 12 -20.72 -5.54 -22.38
C GLU A 12 -19.43 -5.12 -23.09
N THR A 13 -18.92 -5.99 -23.95
CA THR A 13 -17.78 -5.70 -24.82
C THR A 13 -18.04 -4.45 -25.67
N LYS A 14 -17.15 -3.46 -25.55
CA LYS A 14 -17.18 -2.17 -26.25
C LYS A 14 -15.76 -1.80 -26.66
N GLU A 15 -15.46 -2.01 -27.94
CA GLU A 15 -14.14 -1.76 -28.53
C GLU A 15 -13.71 -0.29 -28.43
N GLU A 16 -14.64 0.66 -28.59
CA GLU A 16 -14.35 2.10 -28.50
C GLU A 16 -13.85 2.54 -27.11
N SER A 17 -14.35 1.92 -26.05
CA SER A 17 -13.91 2.15 -24.68
C SER A 17 -12.79 1.20 -24.24
N GLY A 18 -12.31 0.35 -25.15
CA GLY A 18 -11.28 -0.65 -24.87
C GLY A 18 -11.69 -1.73 -23.85
N VAL A 19 -12.99 -1.96 -23.67
CA VAL A 19 -13.53 -2.93 -22.70
C VAL A 19 -13.94 -4.20 -23.43
N PHE A 20 -13.39 -5.35 -23.05
CA PHE A 20 -13.70 -6.64 -23.65
C PHE A 20 -14.05 -7.66 -22.58
N VAL A 21 -15.28 -8.16 -22.62
CA VAL A 21 -15.74 -9.29 -21.80
C VAL A 21 -15.60 -10.54 -22.65
N GLU A 22 -14.70 -11.45 -22.28
CA GLU A 22 -14.55 -12.71 -22.98
C GLU A 22 -15.71 -13.66 -22.70
N GLU A 23 -15.95 -14.60 -23.61
CA GLU A 23 -16.92 -15.65 -23.40
C GLU A 23 -16.49 -16.52 -22.20
N ASN A 24 -17.47 -16.86 -21.34
CA ASN A 24 -17.19 -17.68 -20.17
C ASN A 24 -16.76 -19.09 -20.58
N ILE A 25 -15.61 -19.54 -20.08
CA ILE A 25 -15.10 -20.88 -20.30
C ILE A 25 -15.60 -21.78 -19.17
N VAL A 26 -16.48 -22.72 -19.50
CA VAL A 26 -16.97 -23.74 -18.55
C VAL A 26 -16.07 -24.96 -18.68
N HIS A 27 -15.25 -25.20 -17.66
CA HIS A 27 -14.36 -26.35 -17.64
C HIS A 27 -15.13 -27.62 -17.24
N ASP A 28 -15.97 -27.52 -16.21
CA ASP A 28 -16.83 -28.60 -15.71
C ASP A 28 -18.05 -28.02 -14.94
N CYS A 29 -18.73 -28.86 -14.15
CA CYS A 29 -19.93 -28.43 -13.41
C CYS A 29 -19.66 -27.49 -12.23
N CYS A 30 -18.40 -27.31 -11.83
CA CYS A 30 -18.01 -26.54 -10.65
C CYS A 30 -17.05 -25.38 -10.97
N LEU A 31 -16.36 -25.42 -12.11
CA LEU A 31 -15.36 -24.45 -12.51
C LEU A 31 -15.76 -23.70 -13.78
N ILE A 32 -15.88 -22.38 -13.64
CA ILE A 32 -16.12 -21.43 -14.73
C ILE A 32 -15.05 -20.35 -14.63
N THR A 33 -14.41 -20.05 -15.76
CA THR A 33 -13.47 -18.94 -15.91
C THR A 33 -14.15 -17.82 -16.70
N SER A 34 -14.01 -16.59 -16.22
CA SER A 34 -14.51 -15.39 -16.88
C SER A 34 -13.42 -14.33 -16.88
N GLU A 35 -13.18 -13.70 -18.02
CA GLU A 35 -12.10 -12.73 -18.20
C GLU A 35 -12.65 -11.40 -18.70
N LEU A 36 -12.19 -10.31 -18.07
CA LEU A 36 -12.46 -8.94 -18.45
C LEU A 36 -11.12 -8.29 -18.81
N ILE A 37 -11.00 -7.83 -20.05
CA ILE A 37 -9.81 -7.18 -20.56
C ILE A 37 -10.12 -5.69 -20.75
N LEU A 38 -9.31 -4.85 -20.11
CA LEU A 38 -9.34 -3.40 -20.25
C LEU A 38 -8.09 -2.95 -21.01
N SER A 39 -8.29 -2.26 -22.13
CA SER A 39 -7.23 -1.73 -22.99
C SER A 39 -7.34 -0.20 -23.07
N ASN A 40 -6.21 0.47 -23.29
CA ASN A 40 -6.14 1.95 -23.36
C ASN A 40 -6.86 2.64 -22.20
N ILE A 41 -6.63 2.12 -20.97
CA ILE A 41 -7.29 2.56 -19.75
C ILE A 41 -7.11 4.08 -19.54
N ASP A 42 -8.24 4.80 -19.52
CA ASP A 42 -8.30 6.22 -19.20
C ASP A 42 -8.98 6.48 -17.85
N VAL A 43 -9.13 7.76 -17.48
CA VAL A 43 -9.74 8.16 -16.21
C VAL A 43 -11.16 7.63 -15.99
N MET A 44 -11.92 7.36 -17.06
CA MET A 44 -13.29 6.84 -17.00
C MET A 44 -13.34 5.39 -16.55
N ALA A 45 -12.25 4.63 -16.69
CA ALA A 45 -12.17 3.25 -16.20
C ALA A 45 -12.03 3.16 -14.66
N SER A 46 -11.83 4.28 -13.97
CA SER A 46 -11.75 4.30 -12.51
C SER A 46 -13.07 3.91 -11.85
N GLY A 47 -13.00 3.28 -10.68
CA GLY A 47 -14.14 2.87 -9.87
C GLY A 47 -14.21 1.37 -9.61
N ASP A 48 -15.39 0.92 -9.20
CA ASP A 48 -15.63 -0.44 -8.76
C ASP A 48 -15.95 -1.35 -9.94
N TRP A 49 -15.15 -2.41 -10.12
CA TRP A 49 -15.38 -3.48 -11.08
C TRP A 49 -15.82 -4.74 -10.34
N GLU A 50 -16.96 -5.28 -10.70
CA GLU A 50 -17.58 -6.42 -10.03
C GLU A 50 -17.88 -7.55 -11.01
N CYS A 51 -17.47 -8.76 -10.63
CA CYS A 51 -17.88 -10.00 -11.26
C CYS A 51 -18.98 -10.63 -10.41
N LEU A 52 -20.19 -10.72 -10.95
CA LEU A 52 -21.35 -11.33 -10.31
C LEU A 52 -21.59 -12.72 -10.91
N VAL A 53 -21.55 -13.73 -10.05
CA VAL A 53 -21.87 -15.11 -10.40
C VAL A 53 -23.23 -15.47 -9.83
N THR A 54 -24.18 -15.81 -10.71
CA THR A 54 -25.50 -16.29 -10.34
C THR A 54 -25.62 -17.79 -10.63
N SER A 55 -25.96 -18.56 -9.59
CA SER A 55 -26.17 -20.00 -9.64
C SER A 55 -27.50 -20.39 -9.01
N SER A 56 -27.93 -21.64 -9.19
CA SER A 56 -29.13 -22.17 -8.51
C SER A 56 -29.02 -22.20 -6.98
N ARG A 57 -27.79 -22.16 -6.44
CA ARG A 57 -27.51 -22.15 -5.00
C ARG A 57 -27.45 -20.73 -4.41
N GLY A 58 -27.49 -19.71 -5.25
CA GLY A 58 -27.39 -18.30 -4.85
C GLY A 58 -26.41 -17.50 -5.72
N ASN A 59 -26.27 -16.23 -5.33
CA ASN A 59 -25.40 -15.27 -5.98
C ASN A 59 -24.14 -15.04 -5.13
N SER A 60 -23.00 -14.90 -5.80
CA SER A 60 -21.73 -14.52 -5.18
C SER A 60 -21.07 -13.47 -6.07
N SER A 61 -20.45 -12.46 -5.49
CA SER A 61 -19.69 -11.47 -6.25
C SER A 61 -18.30 -11.22 -5.68
N SER A 62 -17.40 -10.81 -6.56
CA SER A 62 -16.04 -10.36 -6.26
C SER A 62 -15.83 -8.99 -6.88
N LYS A 63 -15.28 -8.05 -6.11
CA LYS A 63 -15.11 -6.65 -6.52
C LYS A 63 -13.66 -6.19 -6.41
N VAL A 64 -13.22 -5.39 -7.38
CA VAL A 64 -11.91 -4.73 -7.43
C VAL A 64 -12.09 -3.25 -7.72
N GLU A 65 -11.46 -2.37 -6.95
CA GLU A 65 -11.41 -0.93 -7.24
C GLU A 65 -10.21 -0.62 -8.14
N ILE A 66 -10.46 0.02 -9.28
CA ILE A 66 -9.41 0.51 -10.18
C ILE A 66 -9.30 2.03 -10.01
N VAL A 67 -8.08 2.54 -9.84
CA VAL A 67 -7.78 3.97 -9.80
C VAL A 67 -6.81 4.31 -10.91
N VAL A 68 -7.26 5.12 -11.86
CA VAL A 68 -6.45 5.56 -13.00
C VAL A 68 -5.96 6.98 -12.74
N LEU A 69 -4.65 7.17 -12.81
CA LEU A 69 -4.00 8.46 -12.57
C LEU A 69 -3.72 9.15 -13.91
N GLU A 70 -3.90 10.46 -13.95
CA GLU A 70 -3.53 11.26 -15.12
C GLU A 70 -2.02 11.12 -15.39
N THR A 71 -1.63 10.96 -16.66
CA THR A 71 -0.22 10.76 -17.04
C THR A 71 0.68 11.95 -16.69
N SER A 72 0.08 13.14 -16.56
CA SER A 72 0.73 14.38 -16.15
C SER A 72 0.79 14.57 -14.62
N ALA A 73 0.27 13.62 -13.84
CA ALA A 73 0.24 13.72 -12.39
C ALA A 73 1.66 13.90 -11.83
N PRO A 74 1.88 14.84 -10.89
CA PRO A 74 3.19 15.03 -10.29
C PRO A 74 3.54 13.84 -9.39
N TYR A 75 4.82 13.45 -9.42
CA TYR A 75 5.36 12.38 -8.58
C TYR A 75 6.66 12.82 -7.96
N CYS A 76 6.90 12.36 -6.74
CA CYS A 76 8.24 12.32 -6.19
C CYS A 76 9.04 11.18 -6.85
N SER A 77 10.28 11.47 -7.25
CA SER A 77 11.19 10.50 -7.82
C SER A 77 11.51 9.38 -6.84
N ALA A 78 11.79 8.18 -7.37
CA ALA A 78 12.36 7.12 -6.55
C ALA A 78 13.74 7.58 -6.04
N GLU A 79 13.97 7.44 -4.74
CA GLU A 79 15.19 7.93 -4.09
C GLU A 79 15.76 6.90 -3.12
N ARG A 80 17.09 6.89 -3.03
CA ARG A 80 17.82 6.09 -2.05
C ARG A 80 18.41 7.01 -1.00
N VAL A 81 17.96 6.87 0.24
CA VAL A 81 18.44 7.65 1.39
C VAL A 81 19.20 6.74 2.33
N ILE A 82 20.43 7.13 2.70
CA ILE A 82 21.23 6.45 3.72
C ILE A 82 21.44 7.42 4.87
N ASN A 83 21.08 7.00 6.08
CA ASN A 83 21.30 7.78 7.29
C ASN A 83 21.72 6.89 8.46
N ASN A 84 21.81 7.47 9.66
CA ASN A 84 22.14 6.77 10.90
C ASN A 84 21.08 5.74 11.36
N LYS A 85 19.93 5.65 10.69
CA LYS A 85 18.86 4.66 10.90
C LYS A 85 18.89 3.52 9.89
N GLY A 86 19.58 3.67 8.76
CA GLY A 86 19.74 2.61 7.76
C GLY A 86 19.70 3.13 6.33
N GLU A 87 19.46 2.20 5.40
CA GLU A 87 19.24 2.47 3.99
C GLU A 87 17.74 2.31 3.65
N PHE A 88 17.17 3.32 3.02
CA PHE A 88 15.77 3.37 2.61
C PHE A 88 15.67 3.62 1.11
N ARG A 89 14.90 2.79 0.41
CA ARG A 89 14.66 2.89 -1.03
C ARG A 89 13.22 3.31 -1.26
N TRP A 90 13.01 4.62 -1.36
CA TRP A 90 11.70 5.20 -1.59
C TRP A 90 11.25 4.94 -3.03
N PRO A 91 10.07 4.35 -3.23
CA PRO A 91 9.52 4.17 -4.56
C PRO A 91 9.07 5.52 -5.13
N LYS A 92 8.88 5.56 -6.46
CA LYS A 92 8.17 6.68 -7.11
C LYS A 92 6.78 6.80 -6.45
N THR A 93 6.48 7.96 -5.89
CA THR A 93 5.29 8.17 -5.05
C THR A 93 4.47 9.32 -5.60
N LEU A 94 3.15 9.15 -5.69
CA LEU A 94 2.24 10.18 -6.19
C LEU A 94 2.23 11.40 -5.27
N ALA A 95 2.17 12.59 -5.86
CA ALA A 95 2.04 13.84 -5.13
C ALA A 95 0.86 13.84 -4.15
N GLY A 96 1.08 14.35 -2.95
CA GLY A 96 0.10 14.39 -1.87
C GLY A 96 0.02 13.13 -1.01
N ILE A 97 0.72 12.05 -1.35
CA ILE A 97 0.76 10.81 -0.57
C ILE A 97 1.92 10.83 0.44
N THR A 98 1.66 10.28 1.63
CA THR A 98 2.72 9.89 2.57
C THR A 98 3.10 8.44 2.33
N ALA A 99 4.32 8.21 1.85
CA ALA A 99 4.89 6.88 1.73
C ALA A 99 5.45 6.43 3.08
N PHE A 100 5.48 5.12 3.29
CA PHE A 100 6.16 4.51 4.43
C PHE A 100 7.00 3.32 4.00
N LEU A 101 8.08 3.07 4.73
CA LEU A 101 8.90 1.87 4.60
C LEU A 101 9.09 1.24 5.98
N PRO A 102 9.07 -0.10 6.09
CA PRO A 102 9.43 -0.75 7.34
C PRO A 102 10.88 -0.42 7.68
N CYS A 103 11.17 -0.16 8.96
CA CYS A 103 12.55 -0.07 9.41
C CYS A 103 13.25 -1.43 9.20
N MET A 104 14.55 -1.44 8.91
CA MET A 104 15.29 -2.71 8.85
C MET A 104 15.13 -3.48 10.15
N GLN A 105 14.50 -4.67 10.06
CA GLN A 105 14.38 -5.58 11.17
C GLN A 105 15.76 -6.24 11.41
N TYR A 106 16.47 -5.79 12.43
CA TYR A 106 17.55 -6.56 13.01
C TYR A 106 16.94 -7.81 13.70
N PRO A 107 17.66 -8.95 13.80
CA PRO A 107 17.13 -10.25 14.26
C PRO A 107 16.59 -10.31 15.70
N PHE A 108 16.47 -9.16 16.39
CA PHE A 108 15.85 -9.04 17.70
C PHE A 108 14.70 -8.04 17.62
N GLY A 109 13.59 -8.48 17.02
CA GLY A 109 12.33 -7.73 17.08
C GLY A 109 11.94 -7.53 18.55
N THR A 110 11.69 -6.28 18.95
CA THR A 110 11.22 -5.98 20.29
C THR A 110 9.79 -6.50 20.43
N VAL A 111 9.62 -7.66 21.06
CA VAL A 111 8.32 -8.19 21.46
C VAL A 111 7.74 -7.23 22.49
N THR A 112 6.67 -6.51 22.14
CA THR A 112 5.89 -5.75 23.11
C THR A 112 5.01 -6.70 23.90
N SER A 113 4.84 -6.40 25.21
CA SER A 113 4.09 -7.17 26.22
C SER A 113 2.66 -7.64 25.85
N ASN A 114 2.09 -7.17 24.73
CA ASN A 114 0.69 -7.39 24.35
C ASN A 114 0.51 -8.21 23.06
N GLY A 115 1.56 -8.85 22.53
CA GLY A 115 1.45 -9.78 21.40
C GLY A 115 1.12 -9.17 20.03
N ILE A 116 0.93 -7.85 19.92
CA ILE A 116 0.75 -7.14 18.65
C ILE A 116 2.10 -6.53 18.25
N LEU A 117 2.75 -7.09 17.23
CA LEU A 117 3.95 -6.52 16.63
C LEU A 117 3.60 -5.20 15.93
N LYS A 118 3.79 -4.06 16.59
CA LYS A 118 3.76 -2.77 15.89
C LYS A 118 5.05 -2.65 15.08
N GLU A 119 4.96 -2.86 13.78
CA GLU A 119 6.06 -2.66 12.85
C GLU A 119 6.45 -1.16 12.84
N ARG A 120 7.68 -0.86 13.21
CA ARG A 120 8.24 0.51 13.19
C ARG A 120 8.48 0.92 11.74
N ARG A 121 8.15 2.17 11.42
CA ARG A 121 8.17 2.66 10.04
C ARG A 121 8.95 3.96 9.92
N ALA A 122 9.60 4.13 8.77
CA ALA A 122 10.04 5.42 8.28
C ALA A 122 8.92 6.02 7.41
N PHE A 123 8.77 7.33 7.44
CA PHE A 123 7.76 8.07 6.68
C PHE A 123 8.42 9.17 5.85
N ARG A 124 7.92 9.37 4.64
CA ARG A 124 8.20 10.56 3.82
C ARG A 124 6.94 11.01 3.14
N ARG A 125 6.75 12.32 3.11
CA ARG A 125 5.59 12.91 2.45
C ARG A 125 6.00 13.50 1.12
N CYS A 126 5.30 13.08 0.07
CA CYS A 126 5.39 13.71 -1.24
C CYS A 126 4.44 14.91 -1.25
N ASP A 127 4.94 16.11 -1.46
CA ASP A 127 4.09 17.30 -1.53
C ASP A 127 3.23 17.30 -2.81
N ARG A 128 2.38 18.32 -2.97
CA ARG A 128 1.50 18.44 -4.15
C ARG A 128 2.24 18.81 -5.43
N ALA A 129 3.47 19.30 -5.33
CA ALA A 129 4.30 19.67 -6.48
C ALA A 129 5.21 18.52 -6.95
N GLY A 130 5.23 17.38 -6.24
CA GLY A 130 6.09 16.24 -6.58
C GLY A 130 7.49 16.32 -5.97
N HIS A 131 7.67 17.09 -4.88
CA HIS A 131 8.92 17.13 -4.13
C HIS A 131 8.79 16.39 -2.81
N TRP A 132 9.84 15.64 -2.45
CA TRP A 132 9.93 15.03 -1.14
C TRP A 132 10.07 16.12 -0.07
N MET A 133 9.21 16.07 0.94
CA MET A 133 9.34 16.90 2.13
C MET A 133 10.28 16.24 3.16
N GLU A 134 10.41 16.90 4.31
CA GLU A 134 11.25 16.47 5.42
C GLU A 134 10.99 15.02 5.82
N ASP A 135 12.09 14.32 6.12
CA ASP A 135 12.08 12.89 6.37
C ASP A 135 11.77 12.58 7.84
N ASP A 136 10.91 11.60 8.11
CA ASP A 136 10.64 11.12 9.47
C ASP A 136 11.13 9.68 9.65
N TYR A 137 12.25 9.54 10.35
CA TYR A 137 12.85 8.26 10.71
C TYR A 137 12.83 7.99 12.22
N SER A 138 11.95 8.70 12.95
CA SER A 138 11.94 8.71 14.42
C SER A 138 11.63 7.34 15.04
N GLU A 139 10.76 6.55 14.42
CA GLU A 139 10.45 5.19 14.90
C GLU A 139 11.61 4.21 14.67
N CYS A 140 12.51 4.47 13.72
CA CYS A 140 13.58 3.54 13.37
C CYS A 140 14.73 3.55 14.39
N PRO A 141 15.24 2.36 14.78
CA PRO A 141 16.45 2.27 15.59
C PRO A 141 17.67 2.72 14.79
N TYR A 142 18.76 3.05 15.48
CA TYR A 142 20.03 3.28 14.81
C TYR A 142 20.52 1.99 14.13
N SER A 143 21.08 2.14 12.93
CA SER A 143 21.62 1.01 12.15
C SER A 143 22.90 0.47 12.78
N ASN A 144 23.74 1.34 13.34
CA ASN A 144 24.92 0.94 14.11
C ASN A 144 24.53 0.39 15.48
N GLU A 145 24.97 -0.83 15.78
CA GLU A 145 24.65 -1.52 17.04
C GLU A 145 25.16 -0.79 18.29
N VAL A 146 26.41 -0.29 18.27
CA VAL A 146 26.98 0.47 19.38
C VAL A 146 26.16 1.72 19.65
N THR A 147 25.85 2.49 18.60
CA THR A 147 25.01 3.70 18.72
C THR A 147 23.60 3.36 19.22
N ARG A 148 23.02 2.26 18.74
CA ARG A 148 21.69 1.80 19.16
C ARG A 148 21.66 1.48 20.65
N VAL A 149 22.65 0.73 21.15
CA VAL A 149 22.78 0.37 22.56
C VAL A 149 23.01 1.61 23.43
N LEU A 150 23.96 2.48 23.04
CA LEU A 150 24.23 3.72 23.77
C LEU A 150 22.99 4.63 23.85
N HIS A 151 22.25 4.77 22.75
CA HIS A 151 21.01 5.53 22.73
C HIS A 151 19.94 4.93 23.65
N ALA A 152 19.77 3.61 23.64
CA ALA A 152 18.84 2.95 24.56
C ALA A 152 19.19 3.23 26.03
N PHE A 153 20.47 3.18 26.40
CA PHE A 153 20.91 3.53 27.75
C PHE A 153 20.60 4.99 28.12
N SER A 154 20.84 5.94 27.21
CA SER A 154 20.54 7.35 27.46
C SER A 154 19.05 7.58 27.79
N GLN A 155 18.15 6.90 27.09
CA GLN A 155 16.71 7.03 27.30
C GLN A 155 16.27 6.46 28.66
N VAL A 156 16.86 5.34 29.09
CA VAL A 156 16.60 4.77 30.42
C VAL A 156 17.00 5.76 31.51
N SER A 157 18.14 6.44 31.37
CA SER A 157 18.61 7.47 32.31
C SER A 157 17.64 8.66 32.40
N PHE A 158 17.07 9.11 31.27
CA PHE A 158 16.05 10.18 31.28
C PHE A 158 14.74 9.73 31.95
N GLN A 159 14.29 8.51 31.66
CA GLN A 159 13.03 8.00 32.19
C GLN A 159 13.12 7.73 33.70
N SER A 160 14.28 7.25 34.18
CA SER A 160 14.56 7.12 35.61
C SER A 160 14.73 8.48 36.30
N PHE A 161 15.26 9.51 35.62
CA PHE A 161 15.29 10.87 36.16
C PHE A 161 13.89 11.50 36.28
N ASN A 162 13.01 11.31 35.29
CA ASN A 162 11.61 11.76 35.36
C ASN A 162 10.80 11.02 36.45
N LEU A 163 11.15 9.78 36.78
CA LEU A 163 10.53 9.03 37.88
C LEU A 163 11.06 9.44 39.26
N ILE A 164 12.25 10.07 39.33
CA ILE A 164 12.85 10.55 40.58
C ILE A 164 12.53 12.04 40.84
N TYR A 165 12.29 12.83 39.79
CA TYR A 165 12.02 14.28 39.87
C TYR A 165 10.65 14.70 39.29
N GLY A 166 9.73 13.76 39.09
CA GLY A 166 8.37 14.05 38.61
C GLY A 166 7.56 14.89 39.60
N GLN A 167 7.33 16.15 39.21
CA GLN A 167 6.12 16.90 39.50
C GLN A 167 4.87 16.17 38.98
#